data_AF-A0A940FDF5-F1
#
_entry.id   AF-A0A940FDF5-F1
#
_cell.length_a   1.000
_cell.length_b   1.000
_cell.length_c   1.000
_cell.angle_alpha   90.00
_cell.angle_beta   90.00
_cell.angle_gamma   90.00
#
_symmetry.space_group_name_H-M   'P 1'
#
loop_
_entity.id
_entity.type
_entity.pdbx_description
1 polymer ?
#
loop_
_entity_poly.entity_id
_entity_poly.type
_entity_poly.pdbx_seq_one_letter_code
_entity_poly.pdbx_strand_id
1 'polypeptide(L)'
;MNKLLVRGLFAAALAFGTVSLTACPAPYTLPTTAGAELTEDFWKSYYPEFKQDMSWTYAVTSTASGSEGTAEALWKVTEVKDGVATVKMTVKMGETTISDETDTLSKKGPGKAASGVKYEKTETVTVAAGEFKDAVKGKATMDGSETTMWVAKGVGIIKLESTGSKMELKAKSF
;
A
#
# COMPACT_ATOMS: atom_id res chain seq x y z
N MET A 1 -24.74 5.68 5.34
CA MET A 1 -23.79 4.58 5.02
C MET A 1 -22.60 5.24 4.31
N ASN A 2 -21.41 5.33 4.90
CA ASN A 2 -20.15 5.77 4.19
C ASN A 2 -18.92 5.87 5.11
N LYS A 3 -19.09 5.97 6.44
CA LYS A 3 -17.95 6.11 7.37
C LYS A 3 -17.12 4.83 7.53
N LEU A 4 -17.67 3.65 7.23
CA LEU A 4 -16.97 2.37 7.39
C LEU A 4 -15.94 2.12 6.28
N LEU A 5 -16.28 2.49 5.03
CA LEU A 5 -15.40 2.40 3.86
C LEU A 5 -14.14 3.25 4.05
N VAL A 6 -14.34 4.51 4.46
CA VAL A 6 -13.26 5.48 4.68
C VAL A 6 -12.35 5.05 5.84
N ARG A 7 -12.92 4.60 6.97
CA ARG A 7 -12.14 4.15 8.13
C ARG A 7 -11.37 2.84 7.88
N GLY A 8 -11.92 1.92 7.09
CA GLY A 8 -11.23 0.70 6.69
C GLY A 8 -10.06 0.99 5.74
N LEU A 9 -10.26 1.91 4.78
CA LEU A 9 -9.21 2.36 3.86
C LEU A 9 -8.03 2.98 4.62
N PHE A 10 -8.38 3.78 5.63
CA PHE A 10 -7.44 4.39 6.56
C PHE A 10 -6.66 3.34 7.36
N ALA A 11 -7.32 2.39 8.02
CA ALA A 11 -6.63 1.36 8.81
C ALA A 11 -5.72 0.43 7.99
N ALA A 12 -6.07 0.16 6.72
CA ALA A 12 -5.24 -0.62 5.81
C ALA A 12 -4.04 0.18 5.26
N ALA A 13 -4.12 1.52 5.25
CA ALA A 13 -3.07 2.41 4.78
C ALA A 13 -2.16 2.94 5.88
N LEU A 14 -2.59 3.03 7.16
CA LEU A 14 -2.01 3.96 8.14
C LEU A 14 -1.34 3.34 9.36
N ALA A 15 -0.09 2.93 9.21
CA ALA A 15 0.73 2.77 10.41
C ALA A 15 2.14 3.33 10.23
N PHE A 16 2.26 4.55 9.72
CA PHE A 16 3.54 5.22 9.48
C PHE A 16 4.15 5.75 10.78
N GLY A 17 5.08 4.99 11.36
CA GLY A 17 5.86 5.41 12.51
C GLY A 17 7.21 6.01 12.10
N THR A 18 7.62 7.09 12.77
CA THR A 18 8.92 7.74 12.62
C THR A 18 10.00 7.07 13.47
N VAL A 19 11.14 6.66 12.89
CA VAL A 19 12.39 6.43 13.64
C VAL A 19 13.64 6.63 12.76
N SER A 20 14.74 7.00 13.40
CA SER A 20 16.10 7.40 12.98
C SER A 20 16.81 6.57 11.89
N LEU A 21 17.83 7.20 11.30
CA LEU A 21 18.68 6.78 10.17
C LEU A 21 19.97 6.09 10.64
N THR A 22 20.27 4.90 10.11
CA THR A 22 21.65 4.40 9.99
C THR A 22 21.81 3.36 8.88
N ALA A 23 22.93 3.50 8.16
CA ALA A 23 23.55 2.60 7.16
C ALA A 23 22.83 2.38 5.81
N CYS A 24 23.64 2.48 4.74
CA CYS A 24 23.27 2.13 3.36
C CYS A 24 23.03 0.61 3.30
N PRO A 25 21.80 0.13 2.98
CA PRO A 25 21.52 -1.30 3.03
C PRO A 25 22.14 -2.02 1.82
N ALA A 26 22.70 -3.20 2.08
CA ALA A 26 23.06 -4.15 1.03
C ALA A 26 21.85 -4.41 0.09
N PRO A 27 22.07 -4.79 -1.19
CA PRO A 27 20.96 -5.15 -2.07
C PRO A 27 20.13 -6.27 -1.40
N TYR A 28 18.83 -6.02 -1.21
CA TYR A 28 17.94 -6.97 -0.58
C TYR A 28 17.78 -8.21 -1.46
N THR A 29 18.05 -9.39 -0.90
CA THR A 29 17.78 -10.67 -1.54
C THR A 29 16.39 -11.13 -1.15
N LEU A 30 15.53 -11.37 -2.15
CA LEU A 30 14.20 -11.90 -1.92
C LEU A 30 14.24 -13.25 -1.18
N PRO A 31 13.31 -13.51 -0.25
CA PRO A 31 13.18 -14.82 0.35
C PRO A 31 12.81 -15.84 -0.74
N THR A 32 13.45 -17.00 -0.70
CA THR A 32 13.13 -18.11 -1.61
C THR A 32 12.08 -19.06 -1.03
N THR A 33 11.73 -18.89 0.25
CA THR A 33 10.86 -19.81 1.00
C THR A 33 9.62 -19.08 1.50
N ALA A 34 8.44 -19.62 1.17
CA ALA A 34 7.17 -19.12 1.69
C ALA A 34 7.15 -19.14 3.23
N GLY A 35 6.53 -18.12 3.83
CA GLY A 35 6.46 -17.92 5.28
C GLY A 35 7.56 -17.03 5.86
N ALA A 36 8.61 -16.71 5.09
CA ALA A 36 9.66 -15.78 5.52
C ALA A 36 9.13 -14.35 5.64
N GLU A 37 9.52 -13.63 6.68
CA GLU A 37 9.08 -12.24 6.89
C GLU A 37 9.72 -11.27 5.89
N LEU A 38 8.90 -10.38 5.33
CA LEU A 38 9.36 -9.28 4.48
C LEU A 38 9.90 -8.15 5.37
N THR A 39 11.23 -8.02 5.39
CA THR A 39 11.94 -7.11 6.31
C THR A 39 11.81 -5.64 5.91
N GLU A 40 12.20 -4.71 6.79
CA GLU A 40 12.26 -3.28 6.46
C GLU A 40 13.09 -3.01 5.19
N ASP A 41 14.18 -3.77 4.97
CA ASP A 41 15.04 -3.62 3.80
C ASP A 41 14.36 -4.06 2.50
N PHE A 42 13.50 -5.08 2.55
CA PHE A 42 12.61 -5.40 1.43
C PHE A 42 11.80 -4.16 1.06
N TRP A 43 11.08 -3.60 2.02
CA TRP A 43 10.17 -2.49 1.76
C TRP A 43 10.90 -1.26 1.23
N LYS A 44 12.08 -0.94 1.78
CA LYS A 44 12.95 0.14 1.27
C LYS A 44 13.40 -0.07 -0.16
N SER A 45 13.65 -1.31 -0.56
CA SER A 45 14.11 -1.65 -1.91
C SER A 45 12.97 -1.72 -2.94
N TYR A 46 11.72 -1.88 -2.49
CA TYR A 46 10.55 -2.01 -3.36
C TYR A 46 9.79 -0.69 -3.54
N TYR A 47 9.84 0.23 -2.58
CA TYR A 47 9.21 1.54 -2.71
C TYR A 47 10.09 2.53 -3.49
N PRO A 48 9.48 3.40 -4.33
CA PRO A 48 10.21 4.45 -5.02
C PRO A 48 10.74 5.50 -4.05
N GLU A 49 11.70 6.30 -4.53
CA GLU A 49 11.99 7.57 -3.89
C GLU A 49 10.85 8.55 -4.16
N PHE A 50 10.19 8.99 -3.09
CA PHE A 50 9.13 9.98 -3.20
C PHE A 50 9.68 11.33 -3.65
N LYS A 51 9.02 11.91 -4.64
CA LYS A 51 9.31 13.25 -5.16
C LYS A 51 8.06 14.11 -5.03
N GLN A 52 8.26 15.40 -4.80
CA GLN A 52 7.17 16.35 -4.81
C GLN A 52 6.39 16.27 -6.13
N ASP A 53 5.07 16.44 -6.05
CA ASP A 53 4.11 16.33 -7.15
C ASP A 53 3.97 14.94 -7.78
N MET A 54 4.65 13.91 -7.27
CA MET A 54 4.33 12.53 -7.60
C MET A 54 2.90 12.21 -7.17
N SER A 55 2.15 11.50 -8.01
CA SER A 55 0.77 11.14 -7.70
C SER A 55 0.43 9.76 -8.24
N TRP A 56 -0.38 9.02 -7.50
CA TRP A 56 -0.84 7.70 -7.92
C TRP A 56 -2.30 7.49 -7.53
N THR A 57 -2.95 6.62 -8.27
CA THR A 57 -4.39 6.33 -8.09
C THR A 57 -4.60 4.85 -7.89
N TYR A 58 -5.42 4.49 -6.91
CA TYR A 58 -5.96 3.14 -6.75
C TYR A 58 -7.45 3.12 -7.03
N ALA A 59 -7.90 2.11 -7.75
CA ALA A 59 -9.29 1.67 -7.70
C ALA A 59 -9.51 0.93 -6.37
N VAL A 60 -10.54 1.33 -5.66
CA VAL A 60 -10.98 0.71 -4.41
C VAL A 60 -12.30 0.02 -4.67
N THR A 61 -12.36 -1.27 -4.35
CA THR A 61 -13.62 -2.01 -4.30
C THR A 61 -13.83 -2.49 -2.88
N SER A 62 -15.05 -2.38 -2.37
CA SER A 62 -15.41 -2.95 -1.07
C SER A 62 -16.78 -3.60 -1.14
N THR A 63 -16.94 -4.73 -0.45
CA THR A 63 -18.23 -5.42 -0.38
C THR A 63 -18.75 -5.38 1.05
N ALA A 64 -19.75 -4.55 1.31
CA ALA A 64 -20.42 -4.47 2.61
C ALA A 64 -21.87 -4.93 2.48
N SER A 65 -22.29 -5.88 3.32
CA SER A 65 -23.69 -6.34 3.40
C SER A 65 -24.34 -6.73 2.07
N GLY A 66 -23.57 -7.33 1.14
CA GLY A 66 -24.07 -7.79 -0.15
C GLY A 66 -24.14 -6.72 -1.25
N SER A 67 -23.71 -5.48 -0.98
CA SER A 67 -23.55 -4.43 -1.98
C SER A 67 -22.08 -4.15 -2.23
N GLU A 68 -21.69 -4.09 -3.51
CA GLU A 68 -20.37 -3.66 -3.94
C GLU A 68 -20.35 -2.12 -4.04
N GLY A 69 -19.36 -1.50 -3.40
CA GLY A 69 -19.08 -0.08 -3.51
C GLY A 69 -17.70 0.14 -4.13
N THR A 70 -17.64 1.01 -5.13
CA THR A 70 -16.40 1.39 -5.82
C THR A 70 -16.02 2.83 -5.52
N ALA A 71 -14.74 3.08 -5.28
CA ALA A 71 -14.16 4.41 -5.08
C ALA A 71 -12.80 4.52 -5.77
N GLU A 72 -12.30 5.74 -5.91
CA GLU A 72 -10.93 6.02 -6.34
C GLU A 72 -10.19 6.70 -5.20
N ALA A 73 -9.01 6.18 -4.86
CA ALA A 73 -8.11 6.80 -3.91
C ALA A 73 -6.95 7.44 -4.68
N LEU A 74 -6.90 8.77 -4.68
CA LEU A 74 -5.84 9.56 -5.30
C LEU A 74 -4.86 10.00 -4.23
N TRP A 75 -3.59 9.68 -4.39
CA TRP A 75 -2.53 10.10 -3.48
C TRP A 75 -1.62 11.06 -4.23
N LYS A 76 -1.26 12.18 -3.60
CA LYS A 76 -0.33 13.16 -4.15
C LYS A 76 0.70 13.57 -3.10
N VAL A 77 1.98 13.48 -3.44
CA VAL A 77 3.07 14.01 -2.62
C VAL A 77 3.05 15.54 -2.71
N THR A 78 2.75 16.20 -1.59
CA THR A 78 2.69 17.66 -1.51
C THR A 78 4.02 18.27 -1.09
N GLU A 79 4.82 17.54 -0.33
CA GLU A 79 6.13 17.99 0.17
C GLU A 79 7.03 16.77 0.40
N VAL A 80 8.34 16.94 0.22
CA VAL A 80 9.35 15.98 0.66
C VAL A 80 10.40 16.71 1.46
N LYS A 81 10.58 16.31 2.73
CA LYS A 81 11.55 16.92 3.63
C LYS A 81 12.24 15.83 4.44
N ASP A 82 13.58 15.89 4.49
CA ASP A 82 14.41 14.95 5.25
C ASP A 82 14.11 13.46 4.95
N GLY A 83 13.76 13.15 3.70
CA GLY A 83 13.42 11.78 3.25
C GLY A 83 12.02 11.30 3.66
N VAL A 84 11.20 12.18 4.21
CA VAL A 84 9.78 11.96 4.54
C VAL A 84 8.92 12.75 3.56
N ALA A 85 7.95 12.07 2.95
CA ALA A 85 7.01 12.65 2.00
C ALA A 85 5.67 12.93 2.70
N THR A 86 5.21 14.17 2.67
CA THR A 86 3.82 14.50 3.02
C THR A 86 2.94 14.18 1.82
N VAL A 87 1.92 13.35 2.03
CA VAL A 87 1.00 12.86 1.00
C VAL A 87 -0.41 13.27 1.35
N LYS A 88 -1.07 13.88 0.38
CA LYS A 88 -2.50 14.14 0.41
C LYS A 88 -3.24 12.97 -0.25
N MET A 89 -4.10 12.29 0.52
CA MET A 89 -5.01 11.28 0.01
C MET A 89 -6.41 11.86 -0.14
N THR A 90 -6.97 11.75 -1.34
CA THR A 90 -8.35 12.11 -1.64
C THR A 90 -9.09 10.86 -2.11
N VAL A 91 -10.21 10.54 -1.46
CA VAL A 91 -11.06 9.40 -1.85
C VAL A 91 -12.33 9.93 -2.52
N LYS A 92 -12.64 9.43 -3.71
CA LYS A 92 -13.80 9.84 -4.51
C LYS A 92 -14.72 8.66 -4.82
N MET A 93 -16.03 8.90 -4.78
CA MET A 93 -17.03 8.00 -5.37
C MET A 93 -17.73 8.75 -6.50
N GLY A 94 -17.44 8.36 -7.75
CA GLY A 94 -17.79 9.17 -8.91
C GLY A 94 -17.15 10.57 -8.81
N GLU A 95 -17.95 11.62 -8.95
CA GLU A 95 -17.48 13.01 -8.84
C GLU A 95 -17.43 13.54 -7.40
N THR A 96 -17.96 12.77 -6.43
CA THR A 96 -18.05 13.23 -5.03
C THR A 96 -16.81 12.84 -4.24
N THR A 97 -16.10 13.83 -3.71
CA THR A 97 -15.04 13.60 -2.70
C THR A 97 -15.67 13.21 -1.37
N ILE A 98 -15.30 12.05 -0.84
CA ILE A 98 -15.84 11.49 0.40
C ILE A 98 -14.85 11.53 1.57
N SER A 99 -13.55 11.64 1.28
CA SER A 99 -12.50 11.91 2.26
C SER A 99 -11.38 12.70 1.59
N ASP A 100 -10.76 13.58 2.38
CA ASP A 100 -9.57 14.32 2.00
C ASP A 100 -8.68 14.48 3.22
N GLU A 101 -7.57 13.75 3.24
CA GLU A 101 -6.72 13.59 4.41
C GLU A 101 -5.25 13.76 4.03
N THR A 102 -4.43 14.20 4.97
CA THR A 102 -2.99 14.40 4.78
C THR A 102 -2.25 13.52 5.76
N ASP A 103 -1.19 12.89 5.28
CA ASP A 103 -0.38 11.94 6.03
C ASP A 103 1.10 12.01 5.59
N THR A 104 1.98 11.27 6.26
CA THR A 104 3.41 11.21 5.94
C THR A 104 3.87 9.80 5.62
N LEU A 105 4.47 9.62 4.45
CA LEU A 105 5.12 8.39 4.01
C LEU A 105 6.64 8.52 4.16
N SER A 106 7.31 7.43 4.54
CA SER A 106 8.78 7.37 4.48
C SER A 106 9.22 6.21 3.60
N LYS A 107 10.47 6.25 3.12
CA LYS A 107 11.06 5.17 2.30
C LYS A 107 11.16 3.83 3.04
N LYS A 108 10.83 3.77 4.35
CA LYS A 108 10.86 2.54 5.17
C LYS A 108 9.72 1.55 4.87
N GLY A 109 8.80 1.88 3.95
CA GLY A 109 7.64 1.05 3.64
C GLY A 109 6.37 1.49 4.39
N PRO A 110 5.31 0.65 4.41
CA PRO A 110 4.01 0.97 5.02
C PRO A 110 4.01 1.04 6.57
N GLY A 111 5.17 1.31 7.20
CA GLY A 111 5.32 1.43 8.65
C GLY A 111 5.00 0.12 9.40
N LYS A 112 4.25 0.16 10.51
CA LYS A 112 3.90 -1.00 11.36
C LYS A 112 3.22 -2.14 10.59
N ALA A 113 2.60 -1.83 9.45
CA ALA A 113 1.99 -2.82 8.57
C ALA A 113 3.00 -3.68 7.79
N ALA A 114 4.28 -3.27 7.74
CA ALA A 114 5.38 -4.06 7.20
C ALA A 114 5.73 -5.25 8.10
N SER A 115 5.54 -5.12 9.42
CA SER A 115 5.85 -6.18 10.38
C SER A 115 4.83 -7.32 10.30
N GLY A 116 5.32 -8.55 10.24
CA GLY A 116 4.48 -9.74 10.18
C GLY A 116 3.94 -10.08 8.78
N VAL A 117 4.30 -9.31 7.73
CA VAL A 117 3.99 -9.73 6.35
C VAL A 117 4.94 -10.85 5.97
N LYS A 118 4.38 -12.01 5.66
CA LYS A 118 5.12 -13.20 5.23
C LYS A 118 5.06 -13.34 3.73
N TYR A 119 6.23 -13.51 3.11
CA TYR A 119 6.39 -13.87 1.72
C TYR A 119 5.60 -15.14 1.40
N GLU A 120 4.86 -15.15 0.31
CA GLU A 120 4.16 -16.34 -0.18
C GLU A 120 4.83 -16.85 -1.45
N LYS A 121 4.90 -15.98 -2.47
CA LYS A 121 5.47 -16.28 -3.78
C LYS A 121 5.73 -15.02 -4.56
N THR A 122 6.36 -15.19 -5.70
CA THR A 122 6.48 -14.17 -6.74
C THR A 122 5.59 -14.58 -7.91
N GLU A 123 4.85 -13.64 -8.49
CA GLU A 123 3.98 -13.91 -9.64
C GLU A 123 3.83 -12.67 -10.55
N THR A 124 3.29 -12.88 -11.74
CA THR A 124 2.90 -11.77 -12.63
C THR A 124 1.53 -11.28 -12.23
N VAL A 125 1.39 -9.96 -12.06
CA VAL A 125 0.12 -9.32 -11.69
C VAL A 125 -0.23 -8.26 -12.74
N THR A 126 -1.44 -8.34 -13.27
CA THR A 126 -1.97 -7.35 -14.21
C THR A 126 -3.05 -6.52 -13.52
N VAL A 127 -2.86 -5.20 -13.51
CA VAL A 127 -3.80 -4.20 -13.00
C VAL A 127 -3.97 -3.10 -14.04
N ALA A 128 -4.85 -2.13 -13.81
CA ALA A 128 -5.08 -1.04 -14.76
C ALA A 128 -3.83 -0.18 -15.00
N ALA A 129 -2.94 -0.05 -14.00
CA ALA A 129 -1.66 0.64 -14.16
C ALA A 129 -0.63 -0.11 -15.05
N GLY A 130 -0.89 -1.37 -15.40
CA GLY A 130 0.00 -2.18 -16.24
C GLY A 130 0.20 -3.61 -15.76
N GLU A 131 1.10 -4.31 -16.44
CA GLU A 131 1.57 -5.66 -16.06
C GLU A 131 2.88 -5.56 -15.27
N PHE A 132 2.90 -6.16 -14.08
CA PHE A 132 4.07 -6.22 -13.21
C PHE A 132 4.57 -7.65 -13.13
N LYS A 133 5.68 -7.90 -13.82
CA LYS A 133 6.44 -9.15 -13.69
C LYS A 133 7.17 -9.13 -12.36
N ASP A 134 7.29 -10.31 -11.76
CA ASP A 134 7.98 -10.52 -10.49
C ASP A 134 7.40 -9.72 -9.31
N ALA A 135 6.07 -9.54 -9.29
CA ALA A 135 5.40 -8.95 -8.14
C ALA A 135 5.45 -9.91 -6.95
N VAL A 136 5.85 -9.39 -5.80
CA VAL A 136 6.00 -10.16 -4.57
C VAL A 136 4.68 -10.19 -3.84
N LYS A 137 4.13 -11.38 -3.67
CA LYS A 137 2.92 -11.62 -2.88
C LYS A 137 3.31 -11.90 -1.43
N GLY A 138 2.74 -11.14 -0.51
CA GLY A 138 2.89 -11.34 0.93
C GLY A 138 1.53 -11.35 1.63
N LYS A 139 1.48 -11.99 2.80
CA LYS A 139 0.29 -12.08 3.65
C LYS A 139 0.59 -11.64 5.07
N ALA A 140 -0.28 -10.84 5.65
CA ALA A 140 -0.27 -10.52 7.07
C ALA A 140 -1.63 -10.83 7.69
N THR A 141 -1.62 -11.21 8.96
CA THR A 141 -2.84 -11.33 9.77
C THR A 141 -2.83 -10.22 10.81
N MET A 142 -3.83 -9.35 10.75
CA MET A 142 -4.02 -8.24 11.70
C MET A 142 -5.42 -8.35 12.29
N ASP A 143 -5.52 -8.42 13.62
CA ASP A 143 -6.80 -8.46 14.35
C ASP A 143 -7.80 -9.50 13.80
N GLY A 144 -7.29 -10.70 13.47
CA GLY A 144 -8.09 -11.80 12.93
C GLY A 144 -8.48 -11.67 11.45
N SER A 145 -8.04 -10.61 10.78
CA SER A 145 -8.25 -10.37 9.35
C SER A 145 -6.98 -10.67 8.56
N GLU A 146 -7.10 -11.44 7.48
CA GLU A 146 -5.99 -11.66 6.55
C GLU A 146 -5.96 -10.54 5.50
N THR A 147 -4.81 -9.90 5.36
CA THR A 147 -4.50 -8.94 4.31
C THR A 147 -3.41 -9.53 3.42
N THR A 148 -3.72 -9.66 2.13
CA THR A 148 -2.77 -10.07 1.09
C THR A 148 -2.33 -8.85 0.31
N MET A 149 -1.04 -8.72 0.04
CA MET A 149 -0.43 -7.58 -0.63
C MET A 149 0.43 -8.07 -1.79
N TRP A 150 0.38 -7.37 -2.90
CA TRP A 150 1.29 -7.55 -4.02
C TRP A 150 2.12 -6.29 -4.20
N VAL A 151 3.43 -6.45 -4.24
CA VAL A 151 4.39 -5.35 -4.23
C VAL A 151 5.30 -5.48 -5.46
N ALA A 152 5.40 -4.42 -6.24
CA ALA A 152 6.30 -4.33 -7.39
C ALA A 152 7.50 -3.43 -7.07
N LYS A 153 8.67 -3.81 -7.60
CA LYS A 153 9.92 -3.09 -7.35
C LYS A 153 9.90 -1.70 -7.99
N GLY A 154 10.29 -0.69 -7.22
CA GLY A 154 10.30 0.72 -7.65
C GLY A 154 8.90 1.35 -7.69
N VAL A 155 7.88 0.66 -7.22
CA VAL A 155 6.48 1.11 -7.25
C VAL A 155 5.86 1.00 -5.85
N GLY A 156 6.14 -0.08 -5.13
CA GLY A 156 5.48 -0.41 -3.87
C GLY A 156 4.25 -1.27 -4.10
N ILE A 157 3.19 -1.07 -3.31
CA ILE A 157 1.97 -1.88 -3.39
C ILE A 157 1.26 -1.62 -4.73
N ILE A 158 0.97 -2.68 -5.49
CA ILE A 158 0.20 -2.59 -6.73
C ILE A 158 -1.20 -3.18 -6.59
N LYS A 159 -1.38 -4.06 -5.60
CA LYS A 159 -2.66 -4.67 -5.27
C LYS A 159 -2.68 -5.03 -3.77
N LEU A 160 -3.83 -4.87 -3.14
CA LEU A 160 -4.08 -5.32 -1.76
C LEU A 160 -5.48 -5.90 -1.66
N GLU A 161 -5.63 -6.98 -0.92
CA GLU A 161 -6.91 -7.60 -0.59
C GLU A 161 -6.99 -7.81 0.92
N SER A 162 -8.10 -7.42 1.53
CA SER A 162 -8.36 -7.65 2.96
C SER A 162 -9.65 -8.42 3.14
N THR A 163 -9.54 -9.60 3.73
CA THR A 163 -10.68 -10.52 3.96
C THR A 163 -11.65 -10.00 5.02
N GLY A 164 -11.13 -9.37 6.08
CA GLY A 164 -11.96 -8.83 7.17
C GLY A 164 -12.80 -7.63 6.74
N SER A 165 -12.21 -6.71 5.97
CA SER A 165 -12.91 -5.53 5.46
C SER A 165 -13.58 -5.77 4.10
N LYS A 166 -13.40 -6.95 3.50
CA LYS A 166 -13.84 -7.30 2.13
C LYS A 166 -13.49 -6.19 1.13
N MET A 167 -12.26 -5.72 1.22
CA MET A 167 -11.75 -4.60 0.44
C MET A 167 -10.66 -5.10 -0.52
N GLU A 168 -10.66 -4.53 -1.71
CA GLU A 168 -9.60 -4.66 -2.69
C GLU A 168 -9.10 -3.26 -3.10
N LEU A 169 -7.79 -3.12 -3.22
CA LEU A 169 -7.10 -1.99 -3.84
C LEU A 169 -6.35 -2.50 -5.06
N LYS A 170 -6.47 -1.81 -6.19
CA LYS A 170 -5.72 -2.10 -7.43
C LYS A 170 -5.15 -0.82 -8.01
N ALA A 171 -3.86 -0.82 -8.33
CA ALA A 171 -3.23 0.34 -8.93
C ALA A 171 -3.86 0.65 -10.29
N LYS A 172 -4.21 1.92 -10.47
CA LYS A 172 -4.83 2.46 -11.69
C LYS A 172 -3.84 3.33 -12.47
N SER A 173 -3.04 4.14 -11.79
CA SER A 173 -1.99 4.96 -12.40
C SER A 173 -0.90 5.33 -11.37
N PHE A 174 0.30 5.65 -11.86
CA PHE A 174 1.45 6.16 -11.08
C PHE A 174 2.06 7.39 -11.77
#